data_AF-A0A261FLQ9-F1
#
_entry.id   AF-A0A261FLQ9-F1
#
_cell.length_a   1.000
_cell.length_b   1.000
_cell.length_c   1.000
_cell.angle_alpha   90.00
_cell.angle_beta   90.00
_cell.angle_gamma   90.00
#
_symmetry.space_group_name_H-M   'P 1'
#
loop_
_entity.id
_entity.type
_entity.pdbx_description
1 polymer ?
#
loop_
_entity_poly.entity_id
_entity_poly.type
_entity_poly.pdbx_seq_one_letter_code
_entity_poly.pdbx_strand_id
1 'polypeptide(L)'
;MSDLRTAAERIIEDFDLDYGNAETSIQDGYLYMTVEAPNHATVSVDVDGTADEERLRRFLATAMDDFDPDEEFDKLWSSDFAELNGFTPSGFIGMLQEDKDFFDRASDALRSISARSGDEETLCEIRWTVADLRAWLNDHEYPDTPANMEAMKAMVSGKDLKDRSIEMGWEAIDAMVDAANLDRADDDAEERADSYDPTDLAAPATINAADDAARTL
;
A
#
# COMPACT_ATOMS: atom_id res chain seq x y z
N MET A 1 -3.57 -16.13 -13.84
CA MET A 1 -4.39 -15.99 -12.61
C MET A 1 -3.43 -16.10 -11.45
N SER A 2 -3.14 -15.00 -10.78
CA SER A 2 -2.36 -15.03 -9.53
C SER A 2 -3.21 -15.71 -8.47
N ASP A 3 -2.63 -16.62 -7.71
CA ASP A 3 -3.26 -17.18 -6.51
C ASP A 3 -3.45 -16.04 -5.48
N LEU A 4 -4.58 -16.02 -4.77
CA LEU A 4 -4.89 -14.98 -3.77
C LEU A 4 -3.84 -14.99 -2.65
N ARG A 5 -3.29 -16.15 -2.33
CA ARG A 5 -2.15 -16.28 -1.42
C ARG A 5 -0.91 -15.55 -1.94
N THR A 6 -0.56 -15.71 -3.21
CA THR A 6 0.57 -14.98 -3.81
C THR A 6 0.34 -13.47 -3.78
N ALA A 7 -0.91 -13.03 -3.97
CA ALA A 7 -1.25 -11.62 -3.80
C ALA A 7 -1.07 -11.14 -2.35
N ALA A 8 -1.43 -11.97 -1.36
CA ALA A 8 -1.24 -11.67 0.05
C ALA A 8 0.25 -11.59 0.45
N GLU A 9 1.06 -12.56 0.01
CA GLU A 9 2.52 -12.56 0.22
C GLU A 9 3.17 -11.32 -0.41
N ARG A 10 2.73 -10.94 -1.62
CA ARG A 10 3.19 -9.70 -2.27
C ARG A 10 2.78 -8.46 -1.49
N ILE A 11 1.54 -8.38 -0.98
CA ILE A 11 1.10 -7.24 -0.18
C ILE A 11 1.95 -7.12 1.10
N ILE A 12 2.34 -8.23 1.72
CA ILE A 12 3.23 -8.18 2.89
C ILE A 12 4.58 -7.56 2.52
N GLU A 13 5.17 -8.00 1.42
CA GLU A 13 6.49 -7.53 0.96
C GLU A 13 6.45 -6.08 0.47
N ASP A 14 5.44 -5.69 -0.33
CA ASP A 14 5.34 -4.37 -0.94
C ASP A 14 5.14 -3.24 0.09
N PHE A 15 4.58 -3.57 1.25
CA PHE A 15 4.22 -2.60 2.30
C PHE A 15 5.01 -2.80 3.60
N ASP A 16 6.07 -3.62 3.56
CA ASP A 16 6.95 -3.90 4.71
C ASP A 16 6.17 -4.35 5.96
N LEU A 17 5.21 -5.27 5.79
CA LEU A 17 4.25 -5.70 6.83
C LEU A 17 4.68 -6.96 7.61
N ASP A 18 5.97 -7.29 7.61
CA ASP A 18 6.54 -8.44 8.32
C ASP A 18 7.73 -8.03 9.19
N TYR A 19 7.50 -8.02 10.52
CA TYR A 19 8.52 -7.76 11.53
C TYR A 19 8.83 -9.00 12.38
N GLY A 20 8.53 -10.21 11.85
CA GLY A 20 8.86 -11.50 12.45
C GLY A 20 7.69 -12.46 12.61
N ASN A 21 6.45 -11.98 12.56
CA ASN A 21 5.22 -12.72 12.84
C ASN A 21 4.16 -12.59 11.73
N ALA A 22 4.49 -12.02 10.56
CA ALA A 22 3.54 -12.03 9.45
C ALA A 22 3.43 -13.45 8.87
N GLU A 23 2.20 -13.85 8.55
CA GLU A 23 1.94 -15.20 8.05
C GLU A 23 0.75 -15.17 7.08
N THR A 24 0.79 -16.04 6.07
CA THR A 24 -0.36 -16.33 5.22
C THR A 24 -0.59 -17.84 5.12
N SER A 25 -1.85 -18.27 5.26
CA SER A 25 -2.22 -19.67 5.08
C SER A 25 -3.60 -19.80 4.43
N ILE A 26 -3.81 -20.89 3.67
CA ILE A 26 -5.13 -21.24 3.13
C ILE A 26 -5.65 -22.45 3.89
N GLN A 27 -6.81 -22.31 4.54
CA GLN A 27 -7.48 -23.38 5.27
C GLN A 27 -9.00 -23.30 5.03
N ASP A 28 -9.64 -24.45 4.77
CA ASP A 28 -11.10 -24.55 4.57
C ASP A 28 -11.70 -23.59 3.53
N GLY A 29 -10.93 -23.23 2.51
CA GLY A 29 -11.35 -22.31 1.46
C GLY A 29 -11.26 -20.83 1.83
N TYR A 30 -10.61 -20.49 2.94
CA TYR A 30 -10.30 -19.12 3.36
C TYR A 30 -8.80 -18.89 3.36
N LEU A 31 -8.40 -17.66 2.99
CA LEU A 31 -7.09 -17.11 3.25
C LEU A 31 -7.10 -16.47 4.63
N TYR A 32 -6.20 -16.92 5.49
CA TYR A 32 -5.85 -16.30 6.77
C TYR A 32 -4.55 -15.54 6.58
N MET A 33 -4.55 -14.27 6.94
CA MET A 33 -3.40 -13.38 6.79
C MET A 33 -3.19 -12.61 8.10
N THR A 34 -1.99 -12.68 8.64
CA THR A 34 -1.53 -11.86 9.76
C THR A 34 -0.40 -10.96 9.27
N VAL A 35 -0.46 -9.69 9.64
CA VAL A 35 0.57 -8.69 9.38
C VAL A 35 1.07 -8.12 10.70
N GLU A 36 2.29 -7.59 10.70
CA GLU A 36 2.93 -7.06 11.89
C GLU A 36 3.54 -5.68 11.63
N ALA A 37 3.50 -4.82 12.65
CA ALA A 37 4.12 -3.50 12.68
C ALA A 37 5.47 -3.50 13.43
N PRO A 38 6.28 -2.43 13.34
CA PRO A 38 7.63 -2.39 13.91
C PRO A 38 7.74 -2.68 15.42
N ASN A 39 6.74 -2.31 16.22
CA ASN A 39 6.69 -2.59 17.66
C ASN A 39 5.86 -3.84 18.00
N HIS A 40 5.70 -4.75 17.04
CA HIS A 40 5.09 -6.08 17.18
C HIS A 40 3.57 -6.10 17.39
N ALA A 41 2.86 -5.00 17.16
CA ALA A 41 1.42 -5.07 17.00
C ALA A 41 1.06 -5.90 15.76
N THR A 42 0.06 -6.78 15.89
CA THR A 42 -0.40 -7.62 14.80
C THR A 42 -1.85 -7.35 14.44
N VAL A 43 -2.16 -7.47 13.15
CA VAL A 43 -3.52 -7.40 12.62
C VAL A 43 -3.76 -8.63 11.76
N SER A 44 -4.93 -9.25 11.91
CA SER A 44 -5.30 -10.46 11.17
C SER A 44 -6.58 -10.26 10.37
N VAL A 45 -6.64 -10.83 9.17
CA VAL A 45 -7.83 -10.86 8.33
C VAL A 45 -8.08 -12.24 7.75
N ASP A 46 -9.38 -12.57 7.66
CA ASP A 46 -9.87 -13.80 7.08
C ASP A 46 -10.72 -13.45 5.85
N VAL A 47 -10.27 -13.91 4.68
CA VAL A 47 -10.92 -13.60 3.40
C VAL A 47 -11.25 -14.90 2.67
N ASP A 48 -12.41 -14.96 2.01
CA ASP A 48 -12.74 -16.09 1.15
C ASP A 48 -11.61 -16.31 0.12
N GLY A 49 -11.12 -17.55 0.00
CA GLY A 49 -10.00 -17.90 -0.88
C GLY A 49 -10.29 -17.70 -2.37
N THR A 50 -11.55 -17.47 -2.73
CA THR A 50 -12.01 -17.11 -4.08
C THR A 50 -12.16 -15.61 -4.31
N ALA A 51 -11.93 -14.79 -3.28
CA ALA A 51 -11.94 -13.34 -3.41
C ALA A 51 -10.84 -12.85 -4.38
N ASP A 52 -11.04 -11.64 -4.89
CA ASP A 52 -10.00 -10.93 -5.61
C ASP A 52 -9.08 -10.16 -4.65
N GLU A 53 -7.97 -9.70 -5.21
CA GLU A 53 -6.98 -8.93 -4.47
C GLU A 53 -7.53 -7.58 -3.97
N GLU A 54 -8.45 -6.94 -4.70
CA GLU A 54 -9.05 -5.68 -4.27
C GLU A 54 -9.83 -5.87 -2.96
N ARG A 55 -10.60 -6.96 -2.86
CA ARG A 55 -11.29 -7.32 -1.64
C ARG A 55 -10.30 -7.61 -0.51
N LEU A 56 -9.25 -8.39 -0.74
CA LEU A 56 -8.21 -8.63 0.27
C LEU A 56 -7.63 -7.32 0.81
N ARG A 57 -7.20 -6.41 -0.08
CA ARG A 57 -6.65 -5.10 0.31
C ARG A 57 -7.64 -4.28 1.14
N ARG A 58 -8.92 -4.28 0.76
CA ARG A 58 -9.96 -3.54 1.50
C ARG A 58 -10.18 -4.09 2.91
N PHE A 59 -10.23 -5.42 3.06
CA PHE A 59 -10.35 -6.06 4.36
C PHE A 59 -9.13 -5.76 5.23
N LEU A 60 -7.93 -5.90 4.68
CA LEU A 60 -6.69 -5.61 5.39
C LEU A 60 -6.61 -4.14 5.84
N ALA A 61 -6.88 -3.20 4.93
CA ALA A 61 -6.86 -1.77 5.26
C ALA A 61 -7.90 -1.40 6.34
N THR A 62 -9.06 -2.07 6.35
CA THR A 62 -10.08 -1.86 7.39
C THR A 62 -9.58 -2.38 8.73
N ALA A 63 -9.02 -3.58 8.77
CA ALA A 63 -8.48 -4.16 10.00
C ALA A 63 -7.29 -3.34 10.57
N MET A 64 -6.49 -2.72 9.71
CA MET A 64 -5.43 -1.79 10.09
C MET A 64 -5.98 -0.50 10.72
N ASP A 65 -7.02 0.09 10.15
CA ASP A 65 -7.66 1.29 10.72
C ASP A 65 -8.31 1.02 12.08
N ASP A 66 -8.89 -0.18 12.21
CA ASP A 66 -9.59 -0.63 13.41
C ASP A 66 -8.63 -0.96 14.57
N PHE A 67 -7.32 -0.96 14.34
CA PHE A 67 -6.33 -1.12 15.41
C PHE A 67 -6.41 0.07 16.39
N ASP A 68 -6.71 -0.19 17.66
CA ASP A 68 -6.84 0.82 18.71
C ASP A 68 -5.74 0.66 19.77
N PRO A 69 -4.76 1.58 19.84
CA PRO A 69 -3.70 1.56 20.84
C PRO A 69 -4.21 1.51 22.28
N ASP A 70 -5.31 2.20 22.60
CA ASP A 70 -5.84 2.25 23.96
C ASP A 70 -6.50 0.91 24.33
N GLU A 71 -7.23 0.30 23.39
CA GLU A 71 -7.84 -1.02 23.59
C GLU A 71 -6.77 -2.12 23.77
N GLU A 72 -5.71 -2.10 22.96
CA GLU A 72 -4.59 -3.04 23.08
C GLU A 72 -3.78 -2.83 24.36
N PHE A 73 -3.63 -1.57 24.79
CA PHE A 73 -3.04 -1.27 26.09
C PHE A 73 -3.86 -1.91 27.22
N ASP A 74 -5.18 -1.74 27.23
CA ASP A 74 -6.05 -2.30 28.27
C ASP A 74 -6.05 -3.84 28.29
N LYS A 75 -5.84 -4.48 27.12
CA LYS A 75 -5.74 -5.95 27.00
C LYS A 75 -4.40 -6.50 27.50
N LEU A 76 -3.30 -5.84 27.15
CA LEU A 76 -1.95 -6.39 27.31
C LEU A 76 -1.23 -5.87 28.56
N TRP A 77 -1.55 -4.64 29.00
CA TRP A 77 -0.83 -4.00 30.07
C TRP A 77 -1.11 -4.64 31.43
N SER A 78 -0.04 -4.98 32.13
CA SER A 78 -0.07 -5.35 33.54
C SER A 78 1.22 -4.92 34.22
N SER A 79 1.20 -4.83 35.56
CA SER A 79 2.42 -4.52 36.32
C SER A 79 3.50 -5.58 36.12
N ASP A 80 3.11 -6.86 36.04
CA ASP A 80 4.04 -7.97 35.81
C ASP A 80 4.65 -7.89 34.39
N PHE A 81 3.85 -7.54 33.37
CA PHE A 81 4.33 -7.30 32.01
C PHE A 81 5.34 -6.15 31.96
N ALA A 82 5.04 -5.05 32.65
CA ALA A 82 5.90 -3.88 32.72
C ALA A 82 7.27 -4.20 33.33
N GLU A 83 7.28 -4.96 34.44
CA GLU A 83 8.52 -5.35 35.13
C GLU A 83 9.35 -6.34 34.31
N LEU A 84 8.70 -7.30 33.63
CA LEU A 84 9.41 -8.28 32.80
C LEU A 84 10.10 -7.64 31.58
N ASN A 85 9.45 -6.66 30.95
CA ASN A 85 9.93 -6.04 29.71
C ASN A 85 10.66 -4.71 29.93
N GLY A 86 10.68 -4.19 31.17
CA GLY A 86 11.30 -2.91 31.49
C GLY A 86 10.55 -1.71 30.90
N PHE A 87 9.24 -1.84 30.67
CA PHE A 87 8.43 -0.79 30.09
C PHE A 87 7.79 0.10 31.14
N THR A 88 7.63 1.37 30.78
CA THR A 88 6.72 2.28 31.49
C THR A 88 5.37 2.27 30.78
N PRO A 89 4.25 2.56 31.47
CA PRO A 89 2.94 2.65 30.83
C PRO A 89 2.96 3.58 29.62
N SER A 90 3.57 4.76 29.80
CA SER A 90 3.73 5.77 28.74
C SER A 90 4.63 5.31 27.59
N GLY A 91 5.63 4.47 27.87
CA GLY A 91 6.48 3.92 26.82
C GLY A 91 5.74 2.89 25.98
N PHE A 92 4.98 2.00 26.62
CA PHE A 92 4.22 0.97 25.92
C PHE A 92 3.10 1.56 25.07
N ILE A 93 2.31 2.50 25.60
CA ILE A 93 1.28 3.18 24.80
C ILE A 93 1.90 3.97 23.63
N GLY A 94 3.09 4.55 23.81
CA GLY A 94 3.81 5.23 22.73
C GLY A 94 4.19 4.28 21.59
N MET A 95 4.65 3.07 21.91
CA MET A 95 4.94 2.03 20.91
C MET A 95 3.68 1.61 20.15
N LEU A 96 2.55 1.44 20.84
CA LEU A 96 1.27 1.12 20.19
C LEU A 96 0.78 2.25 19.27
N GLN A 97 1.02 3.52 19.65
CA GLN A 97 0.72 4.68 18.81
C GLN A 97 1.59 4.74 17.56
N GLU A 98 2.89 4.44 17.67
CA GLU A 98 3.79 4.35 16.51
C GLU A 98 3.35 3.25 15.53
N ASP A 99 2.89 2.12 16.05
CA ASP A 99 2.35 1.02 15.23
C ASP A 99 1.01 1.40 14.58
N LYS A 100 0.15 2.16 15.27
CA LYS A 100 -1.06 2.72 14.66
C LYS A 100 -0.73 3.68 13.51
N ASP A 101 0.23 4.59 13.71
CA ASP A 101 0.69 5.51 12.66
C ASP A 101 1.31 4.76 11.47
N PHE A 102 1.94 3.61 11.72
CA PHE A 102 2.40 2.71 10.67
C PHE A 102 1.22 2.09 9.90
N PHE A 103 0.25 1.51 10.62
CA PHE A 103 -0.93 0.90 10.01
C PHE A 103 -1.80 1.91 9.24
N ASP A 104 -1.94 3.14 9.70
CA ASP A 104 -2.66 4.20 9.00
C ASP A 104 -2.01 4.55 7.65
N ARG A 105 -0.68 4.65 7.63
CA ARG A 105 0.05 4.89 6.37
C ARG A 105 -0.08 3.70 5.41
N ALA A 106 -0.01 2.47 5.94
CA ALA A 106 -0.15 1.26 5.15
C ALA A 106 -1.58 1.13 4.58
N SER A 107 -2.61 1.40 5.38
CA SER A 107 -4.01 1.31 4.97
C SER A 107 -4.38 2.36 3.91
N ASP A 108 -3.90 3.60 4.07
CA ASP A 108 -4.02 4.66 3.07
C ASP A 108 -3.36 4.26 1.76
N ALA A 109 -2.15 3.70 1.82
CA ALA A 109 -1.42 3.26 0.64
C ALA A 109 -2.13 2.09 -0.08
N LEU A 110 -2.67 1.11 0.66
CA LEU A 110 -3.48 0.01 0.12
C LEU A 110 -4.74 0.52 -0.62
N ARG A 111 -5.41 1.53 -0.05
CA ARG A 111 -6.59 2.17 -0.66
C ARG A 111 -6.23 2.98 -1.89
N SER A 112 -5.09 3.66 -1.90
CA SER A 112 -4.62 4.46 -3.03
C SER A 112 -4.42 3.61 -4.29
N ILE A 113 -3.92 2.38 -4.16
CA ILE A 113 -3.76 1.46 -5.30
C ILE A 113 -5.13 1.04 -5.85
N SER A 114 -6.11 0.83 -4.97
CA SER A 114 -7.47 0.46 -5.38
C SER A 114 -8.16 1.61 -6.13
N ALA A 115 -7.90 2.87 -5.76
CA ALA A 115 -8.39 4.05 -6.46
C ALA A 115 -7.80 4.22 -7.88
N ARG A 116 -6.55 3.78 -8.10
CA ARG A 116 -5.88 3.79 -9.43
C ARG A 116 -6.38 2.71 -10.37
N SER A 117 -7.08 1.70 -9.84
CA SER A 117 -7.59 0.56 -10.61
C SER A 117 -8.88 0.87 -11.39
N GLY A 118 -9.39 2.12 -11.30
CA GLY A 118 -10.64 2.53 -11.92
C GLY A 118 -10.55 3.03 -13.38
N ASP A 119 -9.41 3.54 -13.85
CA ASP A 119 -9.32 4.16 -15.20
C ASP A 119 -7.87 4.28 -15.78
N GLU A 120 -6.84 3.72 -15.15
CA GLU A 120 -5.46 3.76 -15.69
C GLU A 120 -5.17 2.47 -16.50
N GLU A 121 -5.08 2.57 -17.84
CA GLU A 121 -4.59 1.48 -18.68
C GLU A 121 -3.13 1.16 -18.32
N THR A 122 -2.88 -0.01 -17.75
CA THR A 122 -1.51 -0.46 -17.44
C THR A 122 -0.84 -0.98 -18.72
N LEU A 123 0.12 -0.23 -19.24
CA LEU A 123 0.88 -0.62 -20.44
C LEU A 123 1.90 -1.73 -20.16
N CYS A 124 2.63 -1.63 -19.04
CA CYS A 124 3.56 -2.65 -18.57
C CYS A 124 3.82 -2.50 -17.05
N GLU A 125 4.31 -3.56 -16.42
CA GLU A 125 4.66 -3.60 -14.99
C GLU A 125 6.09 -4.12 -14.84
N ILE A 126 6.95 -3.39 -14.12
CA ILE A 126 8.29 -3.85 -13.74
C ILE A 126 8.17 -4.59 -12.42
N ARG A 127 8.67 -5.83 -12.38
CA ARG A 127 8.67 -6.67 -11.18
C ARG A 127 10.08 -7.07 -10.81
N TRP A 128 10.40 -6.98 -9.53
CA TRP A 128 11.62 -7.53 -8.95
C TRP A 128 11.28 -8.79 -8.18
N THR A 129 12.09 -9.83 -8.35
CA THR A 129 11.87 -11.13 -7.74
C THR A 129 13.13 -11.61 -7.03
N VAL A 130 12.96 -12.63 -6.19
CA VAL A 130 14.10 -13.35 -5.59
C VAL A 130 15.05 -13.89 -6.67
N ALA A 131 14.55 -14.26 -7.85
CA ALA A 131 15.42 -14.70 -8.94
C ALA A 131 16.30 -13.56 -9.47
N ASP A 132 15.79 -12.34 -9.50
CA ASP A 132 16.56 -11.15 -9.90
C ASP A 132 17.64 -10.82 -8.86
N LEU A 133 17.32 -10.93 -7.56
CA LEU A 133 18.31 -10.76 -6.49
C LEU A 133 19.40 -11.84 -6.57
N ARG A 134 19.04 -13.10 -6.86
CA ARG A 134 20.01 -14.19 -7.09
C ARG A 134 20.87 -13.95 -8.31
N ALA A 135 20.28 -13.48 -9.41
CA ALA A 135 21.02 -13.11 -10.60
C ALA A 135 22.03 -12.00 -10.29
N TRP A 136 21.63 -11.00 -9.51
CA TRP A 136 22.51 -9.94 -9.04
C TRP A 136 23.68 -10.48 -8.23
N LEU A 137 23.45 -11.38 -7.26
CA LEU A 137 24.52 -12.02 -6.48
C LEU A 137 25.52 -12.72 -7.40
N ASN A 138 25.02 -13.50 -8.36
CA ASN A 138 25.84 -14.26 -9.29
C ASN A 138 26.69 -13.35 -10.19
N ASP A 139 26.09 -12.29 -10.74
CA ASP A 139 26.78 -11.32 -11.59
C ASP A 139 27.87 -10.54 -10.85
N HIS A 140 27.74 -10.42 -9.52
CA HIS A 140 28.70 -9.74 -8.64
C HIS A 140 29.60 -10.71 -7.86
N GLU A 141 29.64 -11.99 -8.27
CA GLU A 141 30.49 -13.04 -7.69
C GLU A 141 30.25 -13.32 -6.19
N TYR A 142 29.07 -12.98 -5.67
CA TYR A 142 28.63 -13.37 -4.33
C TYR A 142 27.95 -14.74 -4.36
N PRO A 143 28.21 -15.63 -3.39
CA PRO A 143 27.60 -16.95 -3.38
C PRO A 143 26.09 -16.86 -3.06
N ASP A 144 25.27 -17.57 -3.83
CA ASP A 144 23.83 -17.76 -3.56
C ASP A 144 23.66 -18.65 -2.32
N THR A 145 23.57 -18.00 -1.17
CA THR A 145 23.36 -18.64 0.13
C THR A 145 22.15 -18.02 0.82
N PRO A 146 21.43 -18.77 1.68
CA PRO A 146 20.31 -18.23 2.44
C PRO A 146 20.68 -16.97 3.24
N ALA A 147 21.86 -16.94 3.85
CA ALA A 147 22.33 -15.81 4.63
C ALA A 147 22.55 -14.54 3.77
N ASN A 148 23.13 -14.68 2.57
CA ASN A 148 23.30 -13.54 1.66
C ASN A 148 21.95 -13.04 1.13
N MET A 149 21.03 -13.95 0.84
CA MET A 149 19.67 -13.60 0.43
C MET A 149 18.90 -12.86 1.53
N GLU A 150 18.99 -13.33 2.77
CA GLU A 150 18.39 -12.66 3.93
C GLU A 150 19.00 -11.26 4.13
N ALA A 151 20.33 -11.14 4.05
CA ALA A 151 21.01 -9.86 4.14
C ALA A 151 20.59 -8.89 3.01
N MET A 152 20.42 -9.36 1.78
CA MET A 152 19.92 -8.53 0.68
C MET A 152 18.50 -8.03 0.95
N LYS A 153 17.59 -8.92 1.36
CA LYS A 153 16.22 -8.54 1.69
C LYS A 153 16.16 -7.51 2.81
N ALA A 154 17.02 -7.64 3.82
CA ALA A 154 17.12 -6.66 4.90
C ALA A 154 17.64 -5.28 4.45
N MET A 155 18.38 -5.20 3.34
CA MET A 155 18.93 -3.95 2.80
C MET A 155 18.02 -3.29 1.75
N VAL A 156 17.03 -4.01 1.22
CA VAL A 156 16.25 -3.60 0.05
C VAL A 156 14.78 -3.55 0.44
N SER A 157 14.21 -2.33 0.54
CA SER A 157 12.77 -2.14 0.75
C SER A 157 12.03 -2.35 -0.57
N GLY A 158 10.92 -3.10 -0.52
CA GLY A 158 10.04 -3.30 -1.67
C GLY A 158 9.48 -1.99 -2.20
N LYS A 159 9.15 -1.06 -1.30
CA LYS A 159 8.70 0.30 -1.66
C LYS A 159 9.77 1.07 -2.42
N ASP A 160 11.01 1.09 -1.93
CA ASP A 160 12.10 1.83 -2.58
C ASP A 160 12.42 1.27 -3.97
N LEU A 161 12.40 -0.07 -4.13
CA LEU A 161 12.53 -0.70 -5.43
C LEU A 161 11.42 -0.28 -6.40
N LYS A 162 10.17 -0.24 -5.93
CA LYS A 162 9.03 0.18 -6.74
C LYS A 162 9.14 1.63 -7.19
N ASP A 163 9.46 2.52 -6.27
CA ASP A 163 9.63 3.95 -6.56
C ASP A 163 10.76 4.17 -7.58
N ARG A 164 11.89 3.48 -7.41
CA ARG A 164 13.01 3.50 -8.37
C ARG A 164 12.64 2.92 -9.72
N SER A 165 11.81 1.88 -9.77
CA SER A 165 11.33 1.30 -11.03
C SER A 165 10.50 2.31 -11.83
N ILE A 166 9.69 3.10 -11.14
CA ILE A 166 8.90 4.16 -11.77
C ILE A 166 9.82 5.26 -12.30
N GLU A 167 10.80 5.70 -11.50
CA GLU A 167 11.80 6.69 -11.92
C GLU A 167 12.56 6.24 -13.17
N MET A 168 13.08 5.02 -13.17
CA MET A 168 13.77 4.43 -14.33
C MET A 168 12.83 4.21 -15.52
N GLY A 169 11.54 3.96 -15.27
CA GLY A 169 10.51 3.86 -16.30
C GLY A 169 10.38 5.15 -17.10
N TRP A 170 10.45 6.32 -16.44
CA TRP A 170 10.45 7.61 -17.14
C TRP A 170 11.66 7.77 -18.05
N GLU A 171 12.86 7.40 -17.59
CA GLU A 171 14.08 7.45 -18.41
C GLU A 171 13.98 6.54 -19.65
N ALA A 172 13.39 5.36 -19.49
CA ALA A 172 13.17 4.43 -20.60
C ALA A 172 12.16 5.00 -21.62
N ILE A 173 11.08 5.62 -21.14
CA ILE A 173 10.11 6.30 -22.00
C ILE A 173 10.80 7.42 -22.79
N ASP A 174 11.57 8.28 -22.13
CA ASP A 174 12.31 9.38 -22.77
C ASP A 174 13.29 8.87 -23.84
N ALA A 175 13.92 7.71 -23.62
CA ALA A 175 14.82 7.09 -24.59
C ALA A 175 14.09 6.46 -25.79
N MET A 176 12.86 5.99 -25.61
CA MET A 176 12.08 5.29 -26.64
C MET A 176 11.16 6.21 -27.45
N VAL A 177 10.65 7.28 -26.83
CA VAL A 177 9.68 8.18 -27.44
C VAL A 177 10.38 9.19 -28.32
N ASP A 178 10.11 9.09 -29.63
CA ASP A 178 10.50 10.12 -30.58
C ASP A 178 9.47 11.25 -30.58
N ALA A 179 9.81 12.33 -29.88
CA ALA A 179 8.96 13.51 -29.76
C ALA A 179 8.58 14.16 -31.10
N ALA A 180 9.34 13.91 -32.18
CA ALA A 180 9.00 14.44 -33.51
C ALA A 180 7.74 13.80 -34.10
N ASN A 181 7.33 12.63 -33.61
CA ASN A 181 6.11 11.95 -34.02
C ASN A 181 4.91 12.29 -33.13
N LEU A 182 5.06 13.24 -32.20
CA LEU A 182 4.00 13.69 -31.31
C LEU A 182 3.50 15.07 -31.73
N ASP A 183 2.19 15.21 -31.86
CA ASP A 183 1.56 16.51 -32.05
C ASP A 183 1.62 17.28 -30.73
N ARG A 184 2.26 18.44 -30.72
CA ARG A 184 2.09 19.41 -29.64
C ARG A 184 0.74 20.09 -29.84
N ALA A 185 -0.01 20.28 -28.74
CA ALA A 185 -1.08 21.25 -28.76
C ALA A 185 -0.46 22.63 -29.08
N ASP A 186 -1.02 23.32 -30.07
CA ASP A 186 -0.63 24.69 -30.38
C ASP A 186 -0.95 25.57 -29.16
N ASP A 187 0.10 26.07 -28.49
CA ASP A 187 0.04 27.06 -27.40
C ASP A 187 -0.36 28.46 -27.93
N ASP A 188 -1.45 28.54 -28.70
CA ASP A 188 -2.13 29.80 -29.04
C ASP A 188 -3.40 29.97 -28.18
N ALA A 189 -3.38 29.49 -26.94
CA ALA A 189 -4.31 29.93 -25.91
C ALA A 189 -3.62 30.99 -25.06
N GLU A 190 -3.87 32.25 -25.43
CA GLU A 190 -3.53 33.46 -24.67
C GLU A 190 -3.62 33.26 -23.15
N GLU A 191 -2.63 33.83 -22.46
CA GLU A 191 -2.65 34.13 -21.02
C GLU A 191 -4.08 34.42 -20.50
N ARG A 192 -4.72 33.43 -19.88
CA ARG A 192 -5.59 33.70 -18.74
C ARG A 192 -4.82 33.31 -17.49
N ALA A 193 -3.99 34.25 -17.05
CA ALA A 193 -3.69 34.39 -15.63
C ALA A 193 -5.01 34.75 -14.90
N ASP A 194 -5.89 33.77 -14.70
CA ASP A 194 -6.84 33.87 -13.59
C ASP A 194 -6.01 33.59 -12.34
N SER A 195 -5.68 34.67 -11.65
CA SER A 195 -5.10 34.61 -10.31
C SER A 195 -6.00 33.73 -9.45
N TYR A 196 -5.47 32.58 -9.02
CA TYR A 196 -6.07 31.81 -7.94
C TYR A 196 -6.20 32.74 -6.72
N ASP A 197 -7.44 33.18 -6.42
CA ASP A 197 -7.78 33.88 -5.19
C ASP A 197 -8.20 32.82 -4.16
N PRO A 198 -7.36 32.53 -3.15
CA PRO A 198 -7.64 31.49 -2.15
C PRO A 198 -8.77 31.84 -1.16
N THR A 199 -9.50 32.95 -1.36
CA THR A 199 -10.56 33.38 -0.43
C THR A 199 -11.99 33.15 -0.93
N ASP A 200 -12.19 32.59 -2.13
CA ASP A 200 -13.54 32.28 -2.63
C ASP A 200 -14.10 30.95 -2.07
N LEU A 201 -14.28 30.92 -0.75
CA LEU A 201 -15.08 29.94 -0.03
C LEU A 201 -16.24 30.67 0.65
N ALA A 202 -17.35 30.86 -0.07
CA ALA A 202 -18.62 31.26 0.56
C ALA A 202 -19.89 30.85 -0.20
N ALA A 203 -20.35 29.62 0.10
CA ALA A 203 -21.73 29.30 0.49
C ALA A 203 -22.85 29.26 -0.62
N PRO A 204 -24.08 28.76 -0.32
CA PRO A 204 -24.48 27.41 -0.72
C PRO A 204 -25.81 27.32 -1.51
N ALA A 205 -26.03 26.14 -2.10
CA ALA A 205 -27.30 25.47 -2.43
C ALA A 205 -28.35 26.20 -3.31
N THR A 206 -28.81 25.54 -4.38
CA THR A 206 -30.26 25.47 -4.66
C THR A 206 -30.66 24.23 -5.45
N ILE A 207 -31.59 23.49 -4.86
CA ILE A 207 -32.38 22.40 -5.40
C ILE A 207 -33.30 22.99 -6.47
N ASN A 208 -33.48 22.32 -7.63
CA ASN A 208 -34.66 22.58 -8.45
C ASN A 208 -35.29 21.27 -8.92
N ALA A 209 -36.49 21.05 -8.37
CA ALA A 209 -37.48 20.13 -8.86
C ALA A 209 -38.04 20.66 -10.19
N ALA A 210 -38.08 19.80 -11.21
CA ALA A 210 -39.13 19.74 -12.23
C ALA A 210 -38.74 18.67 -13.25
N ASP A 211 -39.34 17.49 -13.16
CA ASP A 211 -39.50 16.65 -14.34
C ASP A 211 -40.88 15.99 -14.24
N ASP A 212 -41.87 16.68 -14.80
CA ASP A 212 -43.19 16.11 -15.07
C ASP A 212 -43.68 16.63 -16.44
N ALA A 213 -44.40 15.75 -17.12
CA ALA A 213 -45.16 15.92 -18.34
C ALA A 213 -44.41 15.97 -19.69
N ALA A 214 -44.24 14.78 -20.30
CA ALA A 214 -44.64 14.54 -21.71
C ALA A 214 -44.60 13.04 -22.10
N ARG A 215 -45.63 12.28 -21.73
CA ARG A 215 -46.08 11.12 -22.52
C ARG A 215 -47.60 11.16 -22.66
N THR A 216 -48.05 11.66 -23.80
CA THR A 216 -49.42 11.48 -24.31
C THR A 216 -49.30 10.99 -25.74
N LEU A 217 -49.52 9.69 -25.93
CA LEU A 217 -50.47 9.07 -26.88
C LEU A 217 -50.25 7.55 -26.88
#